data_AF-A0A1E1MPQ2-F1
#
_entry.id   AF-A0A1E1MPQ2-F1
#
_cell.length_a   1.000
_cell.length_b   1.000
_cell.length_c   1.000
_cell.angle_alpha   90.00
_cell.angle_beta   90.00
_cell.angle_gamma   90.00
#
_symmetry.space_group_name_H-M   'P 1'
#
loop_
_entity.id
_entity.type
_entity.pdbx_description
1 polymer ?
#
loop_
_entity_poly.entity_id
_entity_poly.type
_entity_poly.pdbx_seq_one_letter_code
_entity_poly.pdbx_strand_id
1 'polypeptide(L)'
;MAKIKNISRRGGKKGPPNMSAGEPSPRREATPTFAPISSIPQKRTLEDDHQPAVSSPLNPDFKSKDDAPLARERASRAKKESLKKRESKAGSSASEPSARTTPDVKSARSKKSEPELAPIRYKLPPPRITDFEVPRGPTFIPADTRTAPDGSEIQFNETTDHVYNKKGFHYTHAIADPMFPSSLYYRQSEAEPFTSRLNFEDTSTHMFLDESGKHVTTDKGFRMAKANVGVREGRWYYECRITSGIPQKKPGGPVESNGHVRMGWARREATLDAPVGYDAYSYGIRDALGQKVFMSRPKDFFPNKEDIREGDVIGLEINLPSETLHRKIVEGHYNPAVDLEDEGNVGIERPDIIRDRVPIRFKTHLYFEQIEYQATKELEELMNPSPIIQSTGGVGGSTQEPGPTHPVPALRTLPHSNIKIYKNGKYIGTPFTNLLSFLPPASKPLTQVGAREGLDNGMLGYYPAVSVFRGGAAEVNFGPDFWYPPQEEGAPEDEVDMIGSDQPEVKKVPELRATGDRFDEQIVEDIVYDLIDEVDFWMQDGGIDSGGATNSVRSSVDVSAQSGMLAVGQGSEIKELVQEDD
;
A
#
# COMPACT_ATOMS: atom_id res chain seq x y z
N MET A 1 81.23 -30.41 44.43
CA MET A 1 80.80 -29.66 45.64
C MET A 1 79.69 -30.43 46.35
N ALA A 2 79.26 -30.02 47.56
CA ALA A 2 78.27 -30.72 48.39
C ALA A 2 76.90 -30.88 47.65
N LYS A 3 76.17 -32.01 47.67
CA LYS A 3 75.70 -32.96 48.72
C LYS A 3 74.30 -32.64 49.30
N ILE A 4 73.35 -33.54 48.99
CA ILE A 4 72.39 -34.20 49.91
C ILE A 4 71.03 -33.51 50.26
N LYS A 5 69.97 -34.18 49.78
CA LYS A 5 68.65 -34.53 50.39
C LYS A 5 67.75 -33.46 51.06
N ASN A 6 66.58 -33.26 50.42
CA ASN A 6 65.27 -33.82 50.80
C ASN A 6 64.71 -33.56 52.23
N ILE A 7 63.51 -32.95 52.35
CA ILE A 7 62.32 -33.40 53.14
C ILE A 7 61.23 -32.29 53.21
N SER A 8 59.97 -32.70 53.34
CA SER A 8 58.77 -31.83 53.56
C SER A 8 58.22 -31.98 54.98
N ARG A 9 57.63 -30.93 55.59
CA ARG A 9 56.42 -31.03 56.45
C ARG A 9 55.79 -29.72 56.96
N ARG A 10 54.45 -29.81 57.04
CA ARG A 10 53.42 -29.08 57.82
C ARG A 10 53.85 -28.25 59.06
N GLY A 11 53.51 -26.95 59.05
CA GLY A 11 52.56 -26.23 59.95
C GLY A 11 52.61 -26.29 61.49
N GLY A 12 52.34 -25.15 62.16
CA GLY A 12 52.06 -25.04 63.61
C GLY A 12 51.72 -23.61 64.10
N LYS A 13 50.68 -23.45 64.95
CA LYS A 13 50.15 -22.15 65.47
C LYS A 13 50.91 -21.64 66.71
N LYS A 14 50.98 -20.30 66.92
CA LYS A 14 50.50 -19.55 68.13
C LYS A 14 50.86 -18.04 68.09
N GLY A 15 49.97 -17.18 68.63
CA GLY A 15 50.23 -15.78 69.06
C GLY A 15 50.22 -15.69 70.60
N PRO A 16 49.77 -14.61 71.28
CA PRO A 16 49.19 -13.29 70.86
C PRO A 16 50.16 -12.13 71.27
N PRO A 17 49.81 -10.86 71.68
CA PRO A 17 48.53 -10.09 71.73
C PRO A 17 48.61 -8.59 71.27
N ASN A 18 47.50 -7.84 71.51
CA ASN A 18 47.30 -6.40 71.87
C ASN A 18 48.25 -5.29 71.34
N MET A 19 47.79 -4.10 70.91
CA MET A 19 46.46 -3.47 70.62
C MET A 19 46.74 -2.12 69.91
N SER A 20 45.84 -1.35 69.26
CA SER A 20 44.41 -1.38 68.89
C SER A 20 44.26 -0.57 67.55
N ALA A 21 43.12 -0.27 66.91
CA ALA A 21 41.67 -0.45 67.17
C ALA A 21 40.99 -1.14 65.94
N GLY A 22 39.78 -0.89 65.40
CA GLY A 22 38.72 0.13 65.56
C GLY A 22 38.79 1.26 64.52
N GLU A 23 37.69 1.77 63.92
CA GLU A 23 36.25 1.44 64.01
C GLU A 23 35.72 0.54 62.86
N PRO A 24 34.46 0.00 62.91
CA PRO A 24 34.09 -1.21 62.17
C PRO A 24 32.92 -1.11 61.15
N SER A 25 32.76 -2.16 60.33
CA SER A 25 31.60 -2.37 59.43
C SER A 25 30.31 -2.81 60.16
N PRO A 26 29.11 -2.48 59.63
CA PRO A 26 27.83 -3.01 60.12
C PRO A 26 27.58 -4.48 59.70
N ARG A 27 26.59 -5.13 60.34
CA ARG A 27 26.31 -6.59 60.25
C ARG A 27 24.97 -6.92 59.57
N ARG A 28 24.83 -8.20 59.20
CA ARG A 28 23.54 -8.88 58.97
C ARG A 28 22.79 -9.14 60.28
N GLU A 29 21.46 -9.05 60.25
CA GLU A 29 20.54 -9.70 61.19
C GLU A 29 19.51 -10.58 60.44
N ALA A 30 18.58 -11.21 61.16
CA ALA A 30 17.90 -12.45 60.74
C ALA A 30 16.40 -12.32 60.45
N THR A 31 15.90 -13.22 59.60
CA THR A 31 14.49 -13.37 59.21
C THR A 31 13.70 -14.24 60.20
N PRO A 32 12.44 -13.87 60.49
CA PRO A 32 11.37 -14.86 60.71
C PRO A 32 10.10 -14.60 59.87
N THR A 33 9.27 -15.63 59.76
CA THR A 33 8.03 -15.69 58.95
C THR A 33 6.79 -15.18 59.68
N PHE A 34 5.83 -14.56 58.97
CA PHE A 34 4.40 -14.96 58.82
C PHE A 34 3.51 -13.79 58.31
N ALA A 35 2.29 -14.12 57.87
CA ALA A 35 1.21 -13.21 57.48
C ALA A 35 -0.11 -13.67 58.18
N PRO A 36 -1.30 -13.03 58.04
CA PRO A 36 -1.66 -11.76 57.35
C PRO A 36 -2.57 -10.82 58.22
N ILE A 37 -3.36 -9.92 57.60
CA ILE A 37 -4.67 -9.32 58.05
C ILE A 37 -4.71 -7.93 58.79
N SER A 38 -5.16 -6.88 58.06
CA SER A 38 -5.98 -5.70 58.50
C SER A 38 -5.38 -4.66 59.51
N SER A 39 -5.93 -3.45 59.81
CA SER A 39 -7.18 -2.74 59.43
C SER A 39 -7.13 -1.18 59.63
N ILE A 40 -7.73 -0.41 58.70
CA ILE A 40 -8.76 0.68 58.86
C ILE A 40 -8.65 1.63 60.09
N PRO A 41 -8.60 2.98 59.91
CA PRO A 41 -9.80 3.80 59.56
C PRO A 41 -9.53 5.09 58.72
N GLN A 42 -10.47 5.88 58.17
CA GLN A 42 -11.91 5.88 57.76
C GLN A 42 -12.10 7.24 57.00
N LYS A 43 -13.12 7.62 56.22
CA LYS A 43 -14.49 7.20 55.81
C LYS A 43 -14.78 7.92 54.45
N ARG A 44 -15.96 8.00 53.79
CA ARG A 44 -17.38 7.68 54.09
C ARG A 44 -18.13 7.40 52.75
N THR A 45 -18.92 6.32 52.68
CA THR A 45 -20.26 6.18 52.02
C THR A 45 -20.49 6.67 50.58
N LEU A 46 -21.16 5.97 49.64
CA LEU A 46 -21.83 4.65 49.44
C LEU A 46 -21.92 4.45 47.89
N GLU A 47 -22.33 3.35 47.24
CA GLU A 47 -22.85 2.00 47.58
C GLU A 47 -22.48 1.04 46.40
N ASP A 48 -22.89 -0.24 46.43
CA ASP A 48 -22.67 -1.23 45.35
C ASP A 48 -23.87 -2.24 45.29
N ASP A 49 -23.73 -3.32 44.50
CA ASP A 49 -24.54 -4.57 44.44
C ASP A 49 -25.76 -4.58 43.48
N HIS A 50 -26.05 -5.66 42.73
CA HIS A 50 -25.31 -6.92 42.50
C HIS A 50 -25.80 -7.64 41.20
N GLN A 51 -24.96 -8.50 40.61
CA GLN A 51 -25.40 -9.61 39.73
C GLN A 51 -24.62 -10.90 40.06
N PRO A 52 -25.35 -12.00 40.37
CA PRO A 52 -24.88 -13.37 40.19
C PRO A 52 -25.92 -14.23 39.42
N ALA A 53 -25.66 -15.46 38.95
CA ALA A 53 -24.43 -16.13 38.48
C ALA A 53 -24.90 -17.39 37.70
N VAL A 54 -24.07 -17.96 36.81
CA VAL A 54 -24.50 -19.00 35.85
C VAL A 54 -24.65 -20.40 36.48
N SER A 55 -25.67 -21.14 36.04
CA SER A 55 -25.70 -22.61 36.06
C SER A 55 -26.36 -23.18 34.78
N SER A 56 -26.27 -24.49 34.54
CA SER A 56 -26.45 -25.19 33.24
C SER A 56 -26.86 -26.66 33.51
N PRO A 57 -27.11 -27.59 32.55
CA PRO A 57 -27.65 -27.53 31.16
C PRO A 57 -28.90 -28.48 30.97
N LEU A 58 -29.22 -28.85 29.71
CA LEU A 58 -30.16 -29.90 29.21
C LEU A 58 -31.67 -29.58 29.03
N ASN A 59 -32.12 -29.65 27.76
CA ASN A 59 -33.27 -30.39 27.16
C ASN A 59 -34.63 -30.64 27.89
N PRO A 60 -35.75 -30.90 27.16
CA PRO A 60 -36.01 -30.80 25.70
C PRO A 60 -37.34 -30.06 25.34
N ASP A 61 -37.80 -30.19 24.08
CA ASP A 61 -39.07 -29.64 23.56
C ASP A 61 -40.33 -30.02 24.36
N PHE A 62 -41.34 -29.15 24.30
CA PHE A 62 -42.73 -29.60 24.15
C PHE A 62 -43.46 -28.85 23.03
N LYS A 63 -44.26 -29.59 22.25
CA LYS A 63 -44.92 -29.13 21.03
C LYS A 63 -46.34 -28.64 21.26
N SER A 64 -46.81 -27.86 20.28
CA SER A 64 -48.21 -27.74 19.84
C SER A 64 -49.18 -27.06 20.85
N LYS A 65 -50.33 -26.53 20.45
CA LYS A 65 -51.21 -26.84 19.30
C LYS A 65 -51.84 -25.60 18.66
N ASP A 66 -52.16 -25.77 17.37
CA ASP A 66 -53.32 -25.28 16.59
C ASP A 66 -53.70 -23.76 16.66
N ASP A 67 -54.35 -23.16 15.68
CA ASP A 67 -55.02 -23.69 14.49
C ASP A 67 -54.87 -22.76 13.26
N ALA A 68 -55.28 -23.23 12.08
CA ALA A 68 -55.21 -22.49 10.82
C ALA A 68 -56.59 -21.94 10.38
N PRO A 69 -56.81 -21.62 9.09
CA PRO A 69 -56.53 -20.32 8.48
C PRO A 69 -57.81 -19.57 8.08
N LEU A 70 -57.68 -18.37 7.48
CA LEU A 70 -58.42 -17.98 6.24
C LEU A 70 -58.00 -16.60 5.72
N ALA A 71 -58.26 -16.31 4.45
CA ALA A 71 -57.77 -15.13 3.73
C ALA A 71 -58.86 -14.12 3.40
N ARG A 72 -58.49 -12.82 3.28
CA ARG A 72 -58.89 -11.98 2.14
C ARG A 72 -58.12 -10.65 2.02
N GLU A 73 -58.22 -10.07 0.83
CA GLU A 73 -57.54 -8.85 0.38
C GLU A 73 -57.99 -7.58 1.13
N ARG A 74 -57.12 -6.55 1.14
CA ARG A 74 -57.55 -5.15 1.03
C ARG A 74 -56.41 -4.25 0.53
N ALA A 75 -56.57 -3.68 -0.67
CA ALA A 75 -55.66 -2.69 -1.22
C ALA A 75 -56.09 -1.26 -0.86
N SER A 76 -55.17 -0.44 -0.34
CA SER A 76 -55.38 1.00 -0.11
C SER A 76 -54.04 1.69 0.16
N ARG A 77 -53.77 2.94 -0.25
CA ARG A 77 -54.36 3.78 -1.32
C ARG A 77 -53.38 4.94 -1.54
N ALA A 78 -52.97 5.22 -2.78
CA ALA A 78 -52.06 6.34 -3.05
C ALA A 78 -52.73 7.71 -2.75
N LYS A 79 -51.94 8.69 -2.28
CA LYS A 79 -52.35 10.11 -2.19
C LYS A 79 -51.46 10.98 -3.07
N LYS A 80 -52.09 11.84 -3.88
CA LYS A 80 -51.44 12.83 -4.76
C LYS A 80 -52.33 14.06 -4.87
N GLU A 81 -52.04 15.08 -4.07
CA GLU A 81 -52.67 16.40 -4.06
C GLU A 81 -51.64 17.44 -3.57
N SER A 82 -51.69 18.71 -3.96
CA SER A 82 -52.38 19.34 -5.09
C SER A 82 -51.63 20.61 -5.51
N LEU A 83 -51.91 21.15 -6.70
CA LEU A 83 -51.21 22.31 -7.26
C LEU A 83 -52.21 23.34 -7.76
N LYS A 84 -52.44 24.41 -6.98
CA LYS A 84 -52.79 25.79 -7.40
C LYS A 84 -53.14 26.69 -6.21
N LYS A 85 -52.49 27.85 -6.12
CA LYS A 85 -53.13 29.10 -5.66
C LYS A 85 -52.96 30.15 -6.77
N ARG A 86 -53.89 31.08 -6.87
CA ARG A 86 -54.33 31.74 -8.12
C ARG A 86 -53.83 33.19 -8.25
N GLU A 87 -53.80 33.70 -9.47
CA GLU A 87 -53.33 35.05 -9.80
C GLU A 87 -54.20 36.19 -9.24
N SER A 88 -53.56 37.34 -9.07
CA SER A 88 -54.04 38.62 -9.59
C SER A 88 -52.80 39.33 -10.19
N LYS A 89 -52.87 40.20 -11.20
CA LYS A 89 -53.94 41.13 -11.57
C LYS A 89 -53.85 41.48 -13.08
N ALA A 90 -54.97 41.46 -13.80
CA ALA A 90 -55.10 41.99 -15.17
C ALA A 90 -55.73 43.41 -15.13
N GLY A 91 -55.70 44.25 -16.18
CA GLY A 91 -55.01 44.15 -17.48
C GLY A 91 -55.68 45.07 -18.54
N SER A 92 -54.96 45.47 -19.60
CA SER A 92 -55.46 46.20 -20.79
C SER A 92 -54.29 46.47 -21.78
N SER A 93 -54.47 46.80 -23.07
CA SER A 93 -55.43 46.31 -24.08
C SER A 93 -55.00 46.74 -25.50
N ALA A 94 -54.80 45.78 -26.40
CA ALA A 94 -54.82 45.85 -27.89
C ALA A 94 -54.07 46.98 -28.66
N SER A 95 -53.05 46.60 -29.46
CA SER A 95 -52.96 46.93 -30.90
C SER A 95 -51.77 46.23 -31.61
N GLU A 96 -51.99 45.83 -32.87
CA GLU A 96 -50.97 45.47 -33.89
C GLU A 96 -51.03 46.53 -35.03
N PRO A 97 -50.15 46.58 -36.08
CA PRO A 97 -49.17 45.58 -36.52
C PRO A 97 -47.76 46.10 -36.98
N SER A 98 -46.89 45.15 -37.37
CA SER A 98 -45.93 45.21 -38.51
C SER A 98 -44.46 45.65 -38.33
N ALA A 99 -43.65 45.29 -39.35
CA ALA A 99 -42.32 45.80 -39.77
C ALA A 99 -41.01 45.40 -39.03
N ARG A 100 -40.60 44.14 -39.20
CA ARG A 100 -39.30 43.72 -39.83
C ARG A 100 -38.01 44.52 -39.51
N THR A 101 -37.20 44.03 -38.55
CA THR A 101 -35.73 44.24 -38.55
C THR A 101 -34.97 43.00 -38.02
N THR A 102 -33.71 42.88 -38.45
CA THR A 102 -32.65 41.88 -38.18
C THR A 102 -32.67 41.07 -36.86
N PRO A 103 -32.26 39.78 -36.89
CA PRO A 103 -32.02 39.01 -35.67
C PRO A 103 -30.72 39.48 -34.97
N ASP A 104 -30.85 39.95 -33.73
CA ASP A 104 -29.70 40.29 -32.89
C ASP A 104 -29.04 39.02 -32.31
N VAL A 105 -27.72 39.02 -32.19
CA VAL A 105 -26.93 37.84 -31.80
C VAL A 105 -27.01 37.66 -30.30
N LYS A 106 -28.05 36.94 -29.85
CA LYS A 106 -28.15 36.51 -28.46
C LYS A 106 -26.92 35.71 -28.07
N SER A 107 -26.25 36.21 -27.03
CA SER A 107 -25.05 35.66 -26.41
C SER A 107 -25.03 34.13 -26.46
N ALA A 108 -23.97 33.59 -27.07
CA ALA A 108 -23.65 32.19 -26.91
C ALA A 108 -23.62 31.88 -25.41
N ARG A 109 -24.49 30.97 -24.95
CA ARG A 109 -24.30 30.35 -23.65
C ARG A 109 -22.89 29.79 -23.67
N SER A 110 -22.08 30.15 -22.67
CA SER A 110 -20.82 29.46 -22.47
C SER A 110 -21.11 27.97 -22.45
N LYS A 111 -20.49 27.23 -23.39
CA LYS A 111 -20.15 25.84 -23.08
C LYS A 111 -19.43 25.93 -21.74
N LYS A 112 -19.80 25.08 -20.77
CA LYS A 112 -18.80 24.72 -19.78
C LYS A 112 -17.65 24.16 -20.60
N SER A 113 -16.45 24.73 -20.47
CA SER A 113 -15.26 24.00 -20.85
C SER A 113 -15.30 22.66 -20.11
N GLU A 114 -14.91 21.59 -20.79
CA GLU A 114 -14.51 20.39 -20.09
C GLU A 114 -13.34 20.77 -19.17
N PRO A 115 -13.22 20.16 -17.98
CA PRO A 115 -12.14 20.48 -17.07
C PRO A 115 -10.82 20.19 -17.78
N GLU A 116 -9.95 21.20 -17.84
CA GLU A 116 -8.67 21.13 -18.52
C GLU A 116 -7.81 20.04 -17.85
N LEU A 117 -7.45 19.01 -18.63
CA LEU A 117 -6.79 17.78 -18.15
C LEU A 117 -5.27 18.01 -18.00
N ALA A 118 -4.91 19.07 -17.28
CA ALA A 118 -3.53 19.44 -16.96
C ALA A 118 -3.23 19.25 -15.46
N PRO A 119 -1.96 19.14 -15.04
CA PRO A 119 -1.55 19.16 -13.63
C PRO A 119 -1.86 20.50 -12.94
N ILE A 120 -2.16 20.48 -11.64
CA ILE A 120 -2.42 21.71 -10.88
C ILE A 120 -1.11 22.46 -10.58
N ARG A 121 -1.01 23.69 -11.08
CA ARG A 121 0.14 24.59 -10.86
C ARG A 121 -0.04 25.41 -9.56
N TYR A 122 0.78 25.12 -8.55
CA TYR A 122 0.72 25.77 -7.24
C TYR A 122 1.48 27.11 -7.20
N LYS A 123 1.03 28.06 -6.39
CA LYS A 123 1.77 29.31 -6.13
C LYS A 123 2.88 29.06 -5.12
N LEU A 124 4.14 29.06 -5.57
CA LEU A 124 5.31 28.78 -4.74
C LEU A 124 6.26 29.99 -4.66
N PRO A 125 7.02 30.15 -3.55
CA PRO A 125 8.14 31.08 -3.49
C PRO A 125 9.36 30.54 -4.26
N PRO A 126 10.39 31.37 -4.52
CA PRO A 126 11.65 30.91 -5.09
C PRO A 126 12.32 29.81 -4.24
N PRO A 127 13.03 28.85 -4.88
CA PRO A 127 13.79 27.83 -4.15
C PRO A 127 14.84 28.41 -3.19
N ARG A 128 15.02 27.75 -2.05
CA ARG A 128 16.17 27.95 -1.15
C ARG A 128 17.39 27.24 -1.75
N ILE A 129 18.60 27.66 -1.40
CA ILE A 129 19.85 27.05 -1.89
C ILE A 129 19.93 25.54 -1.55
N THR A 130 19.38 25.14 -0.40
CA THR A 130 19.27 23.74 0.04
C THR A 130 18.35 22.89 -0.82
N ASP A 131 17.40 23.49 -1.54
CA ASP A 131 16.44 22.73 -2.37
C ASP A 131 17.11 22.16 -3.63
N PHE A 132 18.31 22.66 -3.99
CA PHE A 132 19.17 22.14 -5.05
C PHE A 132 20.14 21.04 -4.56
N GLU A 133 20.10 20.64 -3.28
CA GLU A 133 20.84 19.46 -2.81
C GLU A 133 20.15 18.18 -3.29
N VAL A 134 20.97 17.20 -3.73
CA VAL A 134 20.48 15.87 -4.14
C VAL A 134 19.88 15.15 -2.92
N PRO A 135 18.76 14.40 -3.06
CA PRO A 135 18.15 13.71 -1.94
C PRO A 135 19.09 12.61 -1.44
N ARG A 136 19.28 12.55 -0.13
CA ARG A 136 20.07 11.49 0.52
C ARG A 136 19.15 10.35 0.94
N GLY A 137 19.68 9.12 0.92
CA GLY A 137 19.02 7.97 1.54
C GLY A 137 18.82 8.14 3.05
N PRO A 138 18.07 7.24 3.70
CA PRO A 138 17.75 7.33 5.12
C PRO A 138 18.99 7.18 6.01
N THR A 139 18.95 7.81 7.19
CA THR A 139 19.91 7.56 8.27
C THR A 139 19.58 6.22 8.93
N PHE A 140 20.48 5.24 8.80
CA PHE A 140 20.33 3.91 9.38
C PHE A 140 20.83 3.86 10.84
N ILE A 141 19.98 3.40 11.76
CA ILE A 141 20.30 3.24 13.19
C ILE A 141 20.26 1.74 13.54
N PRO A 142 21.34 1.11 14.03
CA PRO A 142 21.35 -0.33 14.34
C PRO A 142 20.34 -0.70 15.43
N ALA A 143 19.40 -1.60 15.10
CA ALA A 143 18.25 -1.95 15.94
C ALA A 143 18.19 -3.43 16.35
N ASP A 144 18.57 -4.34 15.44
CA ASP A 144 18.58 -5.79 15.68
C ASP A 144 19.73 -6.46 14.90
N THR A 145 20.17 -7.64 15.33
CA THR A 145 21.19 -8.44 14.65
C THR A 145 20.86 -9.92 14.79
N ARG A 146 20.79 -10.63 13.66
CA ARG A 146 20.38 -12.04 13.65
C ARG A 146 21.25 -12.91 12.77
N THR A 147 21.51 -14.12 13.26
CA THR A 147 22.21 -15.14 12.49
C THR A 147 21.28 -15.74 11.43
N ALA A 148 21.68 -15.65 10.17
CA ALA A 148 20.99 -16.27 9.04
C ALA A 148 21.19 -17.81 9.02
N PRO A 149 20.45 -18.57 8.18
CA PRO A 149 20.53 -20.03 8.14
C PRO A 149 21.89 -20.59 7.69
N ASP A 150 22.73 -19.77 7.06
CA ASP A 150 24.10 -20.10 6.65
C ASP A 150 25.17 -19.77 7.71
N GLY A 151 24.79 -19.10 8.80
CA GLY A 151 25.69 -18.67 9.87
C GLY A 151 26.25 -17.24 9.74
N SER A 152 25.87 -16.49 8.70
CA SER A 152 26.18 -15.05 8.60
C SER A 152 25.37 -14.24 9.62
N GLU A 153 25.88 -13.09 10.07
CA GLU A 153 25.14 -12.13 10.91
C GLU A 153 24.56 -11.02 10.03
N ILE A 154 23.24 -10.89 10.00
CA ILE A 154 22.53 -9.81 9.32
C ILE A 154 22.24 -8.73 10.36
N GLN A 155 22.71 -7.51 10.11
CA GLN A 155 22.34 -6.32 10.87
C GLN A 155 21.07 -5.71 10.26
N PHE A 156 20.08 -5.44 11.11
CA PHE A 156 18.86 -4.71 10.75
C PHE A 156 18.84 -3.36 11.46
N ASN A 157 18.48 -2.33 10.70
CA ASN A 157 18.51 -0.94 11.10
C ASN A 157 17.09 -0.35 11.10
N GLU A 158 16.84 0.58 12.00
CA GLU A 158 15.72 1.51 11.94
C GLU A 158 16.08 2.66 10.97
N THR A 159 15.16 3.03 10.08
CA THR A 159 15.37 4.07 9.07
C THR A 159 14.80 5.41 9.55
N THR A 160 15.64 6.45 9.52
CA THR A 160 15.31 7.81 9.98
C THR A 160 15.71 8.85 8.93
N ASP A 161 15.36 10.12 9.16
CA ASP A 161 15.59 11.29 8.26
C ASP A 161 14.93 11.26 6.87
N HIS A 162 14.21 10.19 6.54
CA HIS A 162 13.24 10.13 5.45
C HIS A 162 11.80 10.41 5.93
N VAL A 163 10.83 10.49 5.02
CA VAL A 163 9.40 10.69 5.33
C VAL A 163 8.64 9.37 5.21
N TYR A 164 7.75 9.08 6.15
CA TYR A 164 6.81 7.95 6.02
C TYR A 164 5.48 8.41 5.39
N ASN A 165 4.88 7.58 4.53
CA ASN A 165 3.51 7.78 4.04
C ASN A 165 2.51 7.73 5.22
N LYS A 166 2.09 8.90 5.72
CA LYS A 166 1.12 9.03 6.81
C LYS A 166 -0.27 9.42 6.25
N LYS A 167 -1.15 8.41 6.17
CA LYS A 167 -2.61 8.45 5.93
C LYS A 167 -3.14 9.58 5.04
N GLY A 168 -3.23 9.32 3.74
CA GLY A 168 -3.84 10.21 2.76
C GLY A 168 -2.85 11.00 1.92
N PHE A 169 -1.56 10.90 2.25
CA PHE A 169 -0.48 11.52 1.51
C PHE A 169 0.62 10.50 1.21
N HIS A 170 0.97 10.41 -0.08
CA HIS A 170 2.15 9.73 -0.56
C HIS A 170 3.27 10.76 -0.76
N TYR A 171 4.51 10.36 -0.47
CA TYR A 171 5.68 11.21 -0.60
C TYR A 171 6.72 10.60 -1.54
N THR A 172 7.16 11.36 -2.53
CA THR A 172 8.29 11.05 -3.41
C THR A 172 9.37 12.11 -3.27
N HIS A 173 10.64 11.75 -3.46
CA HIS A 173 11.74 12.72 -3.38
C HIS A 173 11.71 13.73 -4.54
N ALA A 174 12.09 14.97 -4.27
CA ALA A 174 12.12 16.05 -5.24
C ALA A 174 13.40 16.88 -5.11
N ILE A 175 13.74 17.63 -6.16
CA ILE A 175 14.80 18.66 -6.13
C ILE A 175 14.35 19.92 -6.85
N ALA A 176 15.02 21.03 -6.58
CA ALA A 176 15.07 22.19 -7.46
C ALA A 176 16.12 21.98 -8.57
N ASP A 177 15.74 22.22 -9.81
CA ASP A 177 16.58 22.12 -11.02
C ASP A 177 16.40 23.40 -11.88
N PRO A 178 17.48 24.16 -12.16
CA PRO A 178 17.41 25.37 -12.99
C PRO A 178 16.90 25.14 -14.42
N MET A 179 16.86 23.90 -14.91
CA MET A 179 16.36 23.57 -16.26
C MET A 179 14.83 23.54 -16.38
N PHE A 180 14.09 23.64 -15.27
CA PHE A 180 12.62 23.52 -15.22
C PHE A 180 11.93 24.83 -14.76
N PRO A 181 12.11 25.97 -15.45
CA PRO A 181 11.59 27.26 -14.99
C PRO A 181 10.05 27.31 -14.88
N SER A 182 9.31 26.54 -15.68
CA SER A 182 7.84 26.60 -15.74
C SER A 182 7.17 25.70 -14.70
N SER A 183 7.81 24.60 -14.28
CA SER A 183 7.42 23.80 -13.10
C SER A 183 7.72 24.51 -11.76
N LEU A 184 8.21 25.75 -11.82
CA LEU A 184 8.74 26.52 -10.70
C LEU A 184 10.02 25.91 -10.11
N TYR A 185 10.85 25.34 -10.99
CA TYR A 185 12.11 24.65 -10.75
C TYR A 185 12.01 23.28 -10.10
N TYR A 186 10.83 22.79 -9.72
CA TYR A 186 10.72 21.52 -8.99
C TYR A 186 10.49 20.33 -9.92
N ARG A 187 11.27 19.27 -9.73
CA ARG A 187 11.12 17.99 -10.43
C ARG A 187 11.41 16.81 -9.50
N GLN A 188 11.05 15.61 -9.93
CA GLN A 188 11.24 14.39 -9.17
C GLN A 188 12.71 13.96 -9.20
N SER A 189 13.12 13.24 -8.17
CA SER A 189 14.41 12.55 -8.10
C SER A 189 14.24 11.31 -7.23
N GLU A 190 15.07 10.30 -7.45
CA GLU A 190 15.19 9.16 -6.54
C GLU A 190 16.29 9.43 -5.49
N ALA A 191 16.33 8.62 -4.42
CA ALA A 191 17.37 8.66 -3.40
C ALA A 191 18.18 7.33 -3.38
N GLU A 192 19.39 7.38 -2.81
CA GLU A 192 20.21 6.18 -2.64
C GLU A 192 19.56 5.17 -1.68
N PRO A 193 19.66 3.84 -1.94
CA PRO A 193 20.31 3.20 -3.08
C PRO A 193 19.47 3.24 -4.39
N PHE A 194 20.12 3.58 -5.50
CA PHE A 194 19.51 3.61 -6.86
C PHE A 194 19.33 2.21 -7.44
N THR A 195 18.34 1.46 -6.96
CA THR A 195 17.99 0.10 -7.43
C THR A 195 16.55 -0.25 -7.04
N SER A 196 15.99 -1.32 -7.60
CA SER A 196 14.77 -1.92 -7.04
C SER A 196 15.02 -2.38 -5.60
N ARG A 197 14.31 -1.80 -4.65
CA ARG A 197 14.39 -2.02 -3.21
C ARG A 197 13.00 -1.99 -2.57
N LEU A 198 12.90 -2.38 -1.32
CA LEU A 198 11.74 -2.05 -0.50
C LEU A 198 11.76 -0.54 -0.22
N ASN A 199 10.59 0.10 -0.35
CA ASN A 199 10.52 1.55 -0.36
C ASN A 199 10.39 2.08 1.06
N PHE A 200 11.39 2.83 1.55
CA PHE A 200 11.43 3.32 2.93
C PHE A 200 10.15 4.09 3.28
N GLU A 201 9.69 4.96 2.38
CA GLU A 201 8.48 5.79 2.51
C GLU A 201 7.19 4.95 2.56
N ASP A 202 7.20 3.77 1.93
CA ASP A 202 6.08 2.81 1.84
C ASP A 202 6.37 1.50 2.62
N THR A 203 7.04 1.66 3.77
CA THR A 203 7.18 0.67 4.84
C THR A 203 6.49 1.15 6.12
N SER A 204 6.07 0.23 6.99
CA SER A 204 5.58 0.61 8.32
C SER A 204 6.75 0.97 9.25
N THR A 205 6.59 2.02 10.06
CA THR A 205 7.58 2.60 11.00
C THR A 205 8.18 1.63 12.03
N HIS A 206 7.65 0.42 12.16
CA HIS A 206 8.18 -0.61 13.07
C HIS A 206 8.65 -1.86 12.31
N MET A 207 9.19 -1.63 11.11
CA MET A 207 10.03 -2.57 10.38
C MET A 207 11.48 -2.11 10.43
N PHE A 208 12.38 -3.07 10.48
CA PHE A 208 13.82 -2.84 10.41
C PHE A 208 14.34 -3.38 9.08
N LEU A 209 15.16 -2.59 8.39
CA LEU A 209 15.71 -2.87 7.07
C LEU A 209 17.24 -2.99 7.11
N ASP A 210 17.83 -3.69 6.16
CA ASP A 210 19.28 -3.59 5.92
C ASP A 210 19.63 -2.33 5.11
N GLU A 211 20.92 -2.04 4.98
CA GLU A 211 21.42 -0.85 4.24
C GLU A 211 21.10 -0.90 2.72
N SER A 212 20.87 -2.08 2.13
CA SER A 212 20.45 -2.21 0.72
C SER A 212 18.93 -2.06 0.52
N GLY A 213 18.13 -2.06 1.59
CA GLY A 213 16.67 -2.04 1.52
C GLY A 213 16.06 -3.31 0.93
N LYS A 214 16.74 -4.46 1.02
CA LYS A 214 16.29 -5.75 0.45
C LYS A 214 16.01 -6.80 1.52
N HIS A 215 16.51 -6.62 2.74
CA HIS A 215 16.22 -7.45 3.91
C HIS A 215 15.26 -6.73 4.83
N VAL A 216 14.22 -7.43 5.32
CA VAL A 216 13.24 -6.88 6.27
C VAL A 216 12.97 -7.78 7.46
N THR A 217 12.68 -7.16 8.60
CA THR A 217 12.23 -7.83 9.82
C THR A 217 11.36 -6.92 10.72
N THR A 218 10.77 -7.49 11.77
CA THR A 218 10.07 -6.76 12.85
C THR A 218 10.14 -7.55 14.16
N ASP A 219 9.89 -6.88 15.29
CA ASP A 219 9.88 -7.46 16.64
C ASP A 219 8.47 -7.83 17.15
N LYS A 220 7.43 -7.09 16.72
CA LYS A 220 6.07 -7.13 17.29
C LYS A 220 5.04 -7.74 16.33
N GLY A 221 4.11 -6.92 15.84
CA GLY A 221 2.93 -7.35 15.07
C GLY A 221 3.27 -7.76 13.65
N PHE A 222 2.24 -8.00 12.82
CA PHE A 222 2.46 -8.09 11.38
C PHE A 222 2.66 -6.69 10.83
N ARG A 223 3.74 -6.49 10.05
CA ARG A 223 4.03 -5.25 9.32
C ARG A 223 4.37 -5.61 7.87
N MET A 224 4.11 -4.71 6.93
CA MET A 224 4.37 -4.89 5.50
C MET A 224 5.27 -3.78 4.95
N ALA A 225 6.13 -4.14 4.00
CA ALA A 225 6.85 -3.25 3.11
C ALA A 225 6.46 -3.55 1.66
N LYS A 226 6.27 -2.50 0.86
CA LYS A 226 6.10 -2.55 -0.60
C LYS A 226 7.43 -2.17 -1.29
N ALA A 227 7.65 -2.64 -2.52
CA ALA A 227 8.79 -2.19 -3.33
C ALA A 227 8.63 -0.73 -3.82
N ASN A 228 9.72 -0.10 -4.26
CA ASN A 228 9.67 1.19 -4.95
C ASN A 228 9.13 1.08 -6.38
N VAL A 229 9.26 -0.10 -7.00
CA VAL A 229 8.81 -0.43 -8.35
C VAL A 229 7.42 -1.06 -8.38
N GLY A 230 6.55 -0.54 -9.25
CA GLY A 230 5.19 -1.06 -9.47
C GLY A 230 4.95 -1.54 -10.89
N VAL A 231 4.24 -2.66 -11.05
CA VAL A 231 3.91 -3.24 -12.36
C VAL A 231 2.45 -2.95 -12.75
N ARG A 232 2.25 -2.60 -14.02
CA ARG A 232 0.95 -2.14 -14.58
C ARG A 232 0.40 -3.08 -15.65
N GLU A 233 1.26 -3.62 -16.50
CA GLU A 233 0.90 -4.54 -17.58
C GLU A 233 2.01 -5.56 -17.82
N GLY A 234 1.73 -6.65 -18.53
CA GLY A 234 2.74 -7.67 -18.87
C GLY A 234 3.07 -8.65 -17.74
N ARG A 235 4.22 -9.31 -17.84
CA ARG A 235 4.58 -10.50 -17.06
C ARG A 235 5.91 -10.32 -16.33
N TRP A 236 5.88 -10.40 -15.00
CA TRP A 236 6.98 -9.99 -14.13
C TRP A 236 7.27 -11.01 -13.03
N TYR A 237 8.53 -11.14 -12.63
CA TYR A 237 9.00 -12.06 -11.59
C TYR A 237 9.83 -11.35 -10.52
N TYR A 238 9.72 -11.81 -9.28
CA TYR A 238 10.68 -11.54 -8.20
C TYR A 238 10.76 -12.74 -7.25
N GLU A 239 11.80 -12.80 -6.44
CA GLU A 239 12.00 -13.84 -5.42
C GLU A 239 12.02 -13.28 -4.00
N CYS A 240 11.64 -14.13 -3.04
CA CYS A 240 11.71 -13.85 -1.62
C CYS A 240 12.30 -15.06 -0.85
N ARG A 241 13.45 -14.86 -0.19
CA ARG A 241 14.17 -15.86 0.61
C ARG A 241 13.81 -15.70 2.09
N ILE A 242 13.35 -16.78 2.74
CA ILE A 242 13.10 -16.76 4.20
C ILE A 242 14.41 -16.99 4.95
N THR A 243 14.86 -16.01 5.73
CA THR A 243 16.06 -16.12 6.57
C THR A 243 15.76 -16.34 8.06
N SER A 244 14.57 -15.96 8.53
CA SER A 244 14.08 -16.28 9.89
C SER A 244 12.57 -16.54 9.85
N GLY A 245 12.12 -17.64 10.45
CA GLY A 245 10.72 -18.04 10.41
C GLY A 245 10.48 -19.44 10.97
N ILE A 246 9.90 -20.33 10.17
CA ILE A 246 9.68 -21.73 10.54
C ILE A 246 10.98 -22.52 10.31
N PRO A 247 11.62 -23.08 11.35
CA PRO A 247 12.90 -23.75 11.19
C PRO A 247 12.78 -25.10 10.48
N GLN A 248 13.86 -25.52 9.82
CA GLN A 248 13.97 -26.87 9.28
C GLN A 248 13.89 -27.91 10.42
N LYS A 249 13.05 -28.94 10.25
CA LYS A 249 12.66 -29.90 11.31
C LYS A 249 13.85 -30.74 11.80
N LYS A 250 14.54 -30.28 12.84
CA LYS A 250 15.53 -31.04 13.61
C LYS A 250 14.83 -32.15 14.42
N PRO A 251 15.24 -33.43 14.32
CA PRO A 251 14.58 -34.51 15.07
C PRO A 251 14.63 -34.30 16.59
N GLY A 252 13.47 -34.27 17.24
CA GLY A 252 13.36 -34.23 18.70
C GLY A 252 13.48 -32.86 19.38
N GLY A 253 13.62 -31.76 18.63
CA GLY A 253 13.56 -30.41 19.18
C GLY A 253 12.13 -29.90 19.39
N PRO A 254 11.89 -28.91 20.29
CA PRO A 254 10.64 -28.17 20.32
C PRO A 254 10.45 -27.37 19.02
N VAL A 255 9.21 -27.24 18.55
CA VAL A 255 8.89 -26.46 17.34
C VAL A 255 8.56 -25.03 17.75
N GLU A 256 9.61 -24.27 18.08
CA GLU A 256 9.53 -22.82 18.24
C GLU A 256 9.80 -22.19 16.86
N SER A 257 8.89 -21.30 16.42
CA SER A 257 9.06 -20.53 15.18
C SER A 257 9.77 -19.24 15.54
N ASN A 258 10.84 -18.89 14.84
CA ASN A 258 11.57 -17.63 15.03
C ASN A 258 10.75 -16.41 14.60
N GLY A 259 9.61 -16.64 13.95
CA GLY A 259 8.55 -15.68 13.66
C GLY A 259 7.64 -16.20 12.55
N HIS A 260 7.01 -15.29 11.80
CA HIS A 260 6.27 -15.62 10.58
C HIS A 260 6.51 -14.64 9.43
N VAL A 261 6.39 -15.15 8.20
CA VAL A 261 6.54 -14.38 6.95
C VAL A 261 5.34 -14.61 6.02
N ARG A 262 4.94 -13.58 5.27
CA ARG A 262 4.11 -13.72 4.06
C ARG A 262 4.64 -12.82 2.94
N MET A 263 4.70 -13.36 1.73
CA MET A 263 5.10 -12.66 0.51
C MET A 263 3.97 -12.68 -0.53
N GLY A 264 3.93 -11.69 -1.42
CA GLY A 264 2.88 -11.58 -2.43
C GLY A 264 2.86 -10.22 -3.12
N TRP A 265 1.76 -9.93 -3.82
CA TRP A 265 1.58 -8.68 -4.55
C TRP A 265 0.52 -7.81 -3.85
N ALA A 266 0.79 -6.51 -3.71
CA ALA A 266 -0.10 -5.56 -3.06
C ALA A 266 -0.25 -4.28 -3.89
N ARG A 267 -1.46 -3.71 -3.93
CA ARG A 267 -1.69 -2.37 -4.51
C ARG A 267 -1.27 -1.27 -3.54
N ARG A 268 -1.23 -0.02 -4.02
CA ARG A 268 -0.89 1.14 -3.19
C ARG A 268 -1.79 1.25 -1.96
N GLU A 269 -3.09 0.96 -2.07
CA GLU A 269 -4.08 1.08 -0.97
C GLU A 269 -3.97 -0.01 0.10
N ALA A 270 -3.13 -1.04 -0.09
CA ALA A 270 -2.94 -2.10 0.90
C ALA A 270 -2.24 -1.55 2.15
N THR A 271 -2.78 -1.87 3.33
CA THR A 271 -2.32 -1.24 4.57
C THR A 271 -1.02 -1.85 5.11
N LEU A 272 -0.05 -0.98 5.43
CA LEU A 272 1.29 -1.36 5.91
C LEU A 272 1.30 -2.02 7.30
N ASP A 273 0.23 -1.83 8.09
CA ASP A 273 0.08 -2.37 9.45
C ASP A 273 -0.62 -3.73 9.50
N ALA A 274 -0.79 -4.39 8.35
CA ALA A 274 -1.38 -5.71 8.24
C ALA A 274 -0.55 -6.61 7.31
N PRO A 275 -0.67 -7.95 7.40
CA PRO A 275 0.08 -8.85 6.53
C PRO A 275 -0.47 -8.92 5.11
N VAL A 276 0.37 -9.28 4.14
CA VAL A 276 -0.05 -9.53 2.75
C VAL A 276 -1.18 -10.57 2.73
N GLY A 277 -2.24 -10.28 1.97
CA GLY A 277 -3.48 -11.08 1.94
C GLY A 277 -4.49 -10.76 3.06
N TYR A 278 -4.28 -9.71 3.85
CA TYR A 278 -5.23 -9.27 4.87
C TYR A 278 -6.52 -8.69 4.26
N ASP A 279 -6.37 -7.88 3.23
CA ASP A 279 -7.42 -7.07 2.61
C ASP A 279 -7.79 -7.57 1.20
N ALA A 280 -8.57 -6.77 0.47
CA ALA A 280 -8.86 -6.97 -0.95
C ALA A 280 -7.78 -6.41 -1.89
N TYR A 281 -6.80 -5.67 -1.37
CA TYR A 281 -5.78 -4.96 -2.12
C TYR A 281 -4.48 -5.76 -2.28
N SER A 282 -4.32 -6.85 -1.52
CA SER A 282 -3.14 -7.69 -1.48
C SER A 282 -3.44 -9.19 -1.62
N TYR A 283 -2.59 -9.90 -2.37
CA TYR A 283 -2.66 -11.34 -2.63
C TYR A 283 -1.38 -12.01 -2.11
N GLY A 284 -1.49 -12.83 -1.05
CA GLY A 284 -0.31 -13.37 -0.36
C GLY A 284 -0.24 -14.89 -0.28
N ILE A 285 0.96 -15.42 -0.11
CA ILE A 285 1.22 -16.78 0.39
C ILE A 285 1.75 -16.67 1.82
N ARG A 286 1.26 -17.53 2.71
CA ARG A 286 1.73 -17.66 4.09
C ARG A 286 2.74 -18.81 4.21
N ASP A 287 3.78 -18.57 5.02
CA ASP A 287 4.77 -19.55 5.44
C ASP A 287 4.19 -20.87 6.00
N ALA A 288 3.39 -20.80 7.06
CA ALA A 288 2.81 -21.95 7.72
C ALA A 288 1.79 -22.64 6.79
N LEU A 289 1.99 -23.94 6.57
CA LEU A 289 1.17 -24.79 5.69
C LEU A 289 1.10 -24.36 4.21
N GLY A 290 1.92 -23.38 3.77
CA GLY A 290 1.96 -22.91 2.38
C GLY A 290 0.60 -22.46 1.84
N GLN A 291 -0.19 -21.78 2.68
CA GLN A 291 -1.56 -21.38 2.35
C GLN A 291 -1.61 -20.08 1.56
N LYS A 292 -2.46 -20.02 0.54
CA LYS A 292 -2.79 -18.77 -0.16
C LYS A 292 -3.80 -17.96 0.66
N VAL A 293 -3.60 -16.65 0.76
CA VAL A 293 -4.40 -15.75 1.61
C VAL A 293 -4.82 -14.52 0.81
N PHE A 294 -6.10 -14.20 0.88
CA PHE A 294 -6.75 -13.03 0.29
C PHE A 294 -7.93 -12.68 1.20
N MET A 295 -8.18 -11.39 1.48
CA MET A 295 -9.25 -10.93 2.37
C MET A 295 -9.28 -11.63 3.74
N SER A 296 -8.10 -11.93 4.30
CA SER A 296 -7.93 -12.69 5.55
C SER A 296 -8.55 -14.09 5.55
N ARG A 297 -8.72 -14.72 4.38
CA ARG A 297 -9.28 -16.08 4.21
C ARG A 297 -8.21 -17.04 3.69
N PRO A 298 -7.40 -17.69 4.56
CA PRO A 298 -6.42 -18.69 4.14
C PRO A 298 -7.10 -19.89 3.49
N LYS A 299 -6.51 -20.40 2.41
CA LYS A 299 -6.91 -21.61 1.70
C LYS A 299 -5.67 -22.47 1.44
N ASP A 300 -5.83 -23.79 1.55
CA ASP A 300 -4.77 -24.73 1.18
C ASP A 300 -4.36 -24.52 -0.28
N PHE A 301 -3.05 -24.57 -0.53
CA PHE A 301 -2.48 -24.38 -1.88
C PHE A 301 -1.24 -25.24 -2.09
N PHE A 302 -0.25 -25.19 -1.18
CA PHE A 302 0.94 -26.05 -1.29
C PHE A 302 0.57 -27.54 -1.17
N PRO A 303 1.23 -28.43 -1.95
CA PRO A 303 1.00 -29.86 -1.85
C PRO A 303 1.30 -30.36 -0.44
N ASN A 304 0.51 -31.33 0.04
CA ASN A 304 0.63 -31.93 1.37
C ASN A 304 0.58 -30.95 2.57
N LYS A 305 0.15 -29.68 2.37
CA LYS A 305 0.22 -28.61 3.37
C LYS A 305 1.65 -28.35 3.86
N GLU A 306 2.62 -28.40 2.94
CA GLU A 306 4.03 -28.18 3.27
C GLU A 306 4.30 -26.74 3.74
N ASP A 307 4.98 -26.59 4.89
CA ASP A 307 5.48 -25.31 5.37
C ASP A 307 6.58 -24.74 4.44
N ILE A 308 6.58 -23.42 4.26
CA ILE A 308 7.74 -22.67 3.74
C ILE A 308 8.63 -22.35 4.94
N ARG A 309 9.93 -22.62 4.83
CA ARG A 309 10.86 -22.63 5.97
C ARG A 309 12.09 -21.78 5.73
N GLU A 310 12.85 -21.59 6.79
CA GLU A 310 14.20 -21.00 6.74
C GLU A 310 15.06 -21.71 5.67
N GLY A 311 15.65 -20.90 4.79
CA GLY A 311 16.43 -21.33 3.63
C GLY A 311 15.62 -21.58 2.34
N ASP A 312 14.28 -21.63 2.39
CA ASP A 312 13.47 -21.69 1.17
C ASP A 312 13.42 -20.33 0.46
N VAL A 313 13.49 -20.37 -0.86
CA VAL A 313 13.24 -19.24 -1.77
C VAL A 313 11.90 -19.45 -2.46
N ILE A 314 11.04 -18.43 -2.41
CA ILE A 314 9.76 -18.40 -3.13
C ILE A 314 9.88 -17.44 -4.31
N GLY A 315 9.66 -17.95 -5.51
CA GLY A 315 9.49 -17.14 -6.71
C GLY A 315 8.03 -16.76 -6.92
N LEU A 316 7.76 -15.51 -7.27
CA LEU A 316 6.43 -14.97 -7.50
C LEU A 316 6.37 -14.32 -8.87
N GLU A 317 5.70 -14.98 -9.81
CA GLU A 317 5.34 -14.38 -11.11
C GLU A 317 3.95 -13.74 -11.01
N ILE A 318 3.78 -12.55 -11.57
CA ILE A 318 2.49 -11.96 -11.90
C ILE A 318 2.39 -11.75 -13.41
N ASN A 319 1.22 -12.05 -13.96
CA ASN A 319 0.83 -11.69 -15.32
C ASN A 319 -0.38 -10.75 -15.25
N LEU A 320 -0.30 -9.64 -15.97
CA LEU A 320 -1.37 -8.64 -16.13
C LEU A 320 -1.67 -8.47 -17.62
N PRO A 321 -2.93 -8.18 -18.01
CA PRO A 321 -3.26 -7.79 -19.37
C PRO A 321 -2.59 -6.47 -19.75
N SER A 322 -2.69 -6.10 -21.03
CA SER A 322 -2.35 -4.76 -21.53
C SER A 322 -3.15 -3.66 -20.84
N GLU A 323 -2.57 -2.47 -20.75
CA GLU A 323 -3.25 -1.27 -20.28
C GLU A 323 -4.50 -0.96 -21.13
N THR A 324 -4.44 -1.20 -22.44
CA THR A 324 -5.58 -1.07 -23.36
C THR A 324 -6.75 -1.99 -22.96
N LEU A 325 -6.52 -3.29 -22.77
CA LEU A 325 -7.57 -4.22 -22.32
C LEU A 325 -8.04 -3.89 -20.91
N HIS A 326 -7.13 -3.53 -20.00
CA HIS A 326 -7.46 -3.12 -18.63
C HIS A 326 -8.42 -1.91 -18.64
N ARG A 327 -8.11 -0.81 -19.34
CA ARG A 327 -8.98 0.38 -19.37
C ARG A 327 -10.35 0.07 -19.96
N LYS A 328 -10.43 -0.73 -21.03
CA LYS A 328 -11.69 -1.23 -21.59
C LYS A 328 -12.56 -1.95 -20.55
N ILE A 329 -11.97 -2.68 -19.61
CA ILE A 329 -12.65 -3.31 -18.47
C ILE A 329 -13.12 -2.28 -17.44
N VAL A 330 -12.28 -1.32 -17.03
CA VAL A 330 -12.66 -0.36 -15.96
C VAL A 330 -13.67 0.69 -16.43
N GLU A 331 -13.69 1.02 -17.72
CA GLU A 331 -14.75 1.81 -18.34
C GLU A 331 -16.05 1.01 -18.42
N GLY A 332 -15.96 -0.27 -18.80
CA GLY A 332 -17.11 -1.17 -18.95
C GLY A 332 -17.47 -1.46 -20.42
N HIS A 333 -16.54 -1.18 -21.32
CA HIS A 333 -16.62 -1.49 -22.75
C HIS A 333 -16.19 -2.94 -23.07
N TYR A 334 -15.67 -3.68 -22.09
CA TYR A 334 -15.26 -5.08 -22.24
C TYR A 334 -16.44 -6.03 -22.47
N ASN A 335 -16.33 -6.86 -23.51
CA ASN A 335 -17.34 -7.82 -23.93
C ASN A 335 -16.72 -9.22 -24.16
N PRO A 336 -16.94 -10.20 -23.27
CA PRO A 336 -16.40 -11.56 -23.39
C PRO A 336 -16.73 -12.35 -24.68
N ALA A 337 -17.66 -11.85 -25.51
CA ALA A 337 -18.02 -12.48 -26.80
C ALA A 337 -17.27 -11.87 -28.01
N VAL A 338 -16.48 -10.83 -27.80
CA VAL A 338 -15.67 -10.13 -28.82
C VAL A 338 -14.21 -10.08 -28.36
N ASP A 339 -14.01 -9.70 -27.10
CA ASP A 339 -12.71 -9.54 -26.45
C ASP A 339 -12.23 -10.90 -25.91
N LEU A 340 -12.07 -11.84 -26.85
CA LEU A 340 -11.65 -13.22 -26.56
C LEU A 340 -10.17 -13.31 -26.19
N GLU A 341 -9.39 -12.31 -26.59
CA GLU A 341 -7.93 -12.26 -26.54
C GLU A 341 -7.46 -10.84 -26.19
N ASP A 342 -6.25 -10.74 -25.66
CA ASP A 342 -5.57 -9.46 -25.44
C ASP A 342 -4.77 -9.10 -26.69
N GLU A 343 -5.24 -8.11 -27.46
CA GLU A 343 -4.55 -7.61 -28.66
C GLU A 343 -3.27 -6.82 -28.32
N GLY A 344 -3.00 -6.56 -27.04
CA GLY A 344 -1.92 -5.70 -26.58
C GLY A 344 -2.28 -4.21 -26.69
N ASN A 345 -1.28 -3.35 -26.56
CA ASN A 345 -1.46 -1.91 -26.73
C ASN A 345 -1.49 -1.53 -28.22
N VAL A 346 -2.65 -1.74 -28.84
CA VAL A 346 -2.92 -1.43 -30.25
C VAL A 346 -3.21 0.05 -30.45
N GLY A 347 -2.16 0.85 -30.70
CA GLY A 347 -2.29 2.26 -31.04
C GLY A 347 -1.09 3.11 -30.64
N ILE A 348 -1.24 4.42 -30.79
CA ILE A 348 -0.26 5.43 -30.33
C ILE A 348 -0.83 6.25 -29.14
N GLU A 349 -2.15 6.42 -29.08
CA GLU A 349 -2.85 7.15 -28.02
C GLU A 349 -2.92 6.31 -26.73
N ARG A 350 -1.93 6.45 -25.85
CA ARG A 350 -2.06 6.07 -24.43
C ARG A 350 -2.80 7.19 -23.67
N PRO A 351 -3.72 6.88 -22.73
CA PRO A 351 -4.40 7.91 -21.94
C PRO A 351 -3.50 8.67 -20.97
N ASP A 352 -3.89 9.91 -20.67
CA ASP A 352 -3.08 10.87 -19.92
C ASP A 352 -2.80 10.43 -18.47
N ILE A 353 -1.57 10.68 -18.01
CA ILE A 353 -1.16 10.54 -16.62
C ILE A 353 -0.95 11.94 -16.03
N ILE A 354 -1.70 12.28 -14.99
CA ILE A 354 -1.83 13.65 -14.48
C ILE A 354 -1.45 13.65 -12.99
N ARG A 355 -0.30 14.26 -12.68
CA ARG A 355 0.36 14.14 -11.36
C ARG A 355 0.25 15.45 -10.56
N ASP A 356 -0.84 15.59 -9.80
CA ASP A 356 -0.97 16.68 -8.82
C ASP A 356 0.01 16.50 -7.67
N ARG A 357 1.08 17.32 -7.67
CA ARG A 357 2.23 17.26 -6.76
C ARG A 357 2.47 18.62 -6.11
N VAL A 358 2.54 18.66 -4.77
CA VAL A 358 2.91 19.86 -4.01
C VAL A 358 4.32 19.67 -3.45
N PRO A 359 5.33 20.48 -3.81
CA PRO A 359 6.63 20.39 -3.17
C PRO A 359 6.53 20.84 -1.70
N ILE A 360 7.16 20.09 -0.82
CA ILE A 360 7.22 20.29 0.64
C ILE A 360 8.65 20.07 1.14
N ARG A 361 9.03 20.68 2.25
CA ARG A 361 10.34 20.46 2.90
C ARG A 361 10.19 19.60 4.14
N PHE A 362 11.09 18.64 4.34
CA PHE A 362 11.19 17.86 5.58
C PHE A 362 12.65 17.74 6.01
N LYS A 363 12.97 18.19 7.22
CA LYS A 363 14.34 18.30 7.75
C LYS A 363 15.25 19.09 6.76
N THR A 364 16.13 18.42 6.03
CA THR A 364 17.04 19.00 5.02
C THR A 364 16.72 18.56 3.58
N HIS A 365 15.61 17.84 3.37
CA HIS A 365 15.23 17.23 2.10
C HIS A 365 13.94 17.85 1.55
N LEU A 366 13.78 17.80 0.22
CA LEU A 366 12.57 18.20 -0.48
C LEU A 366 11.83 16.95 -0.98
N TYR A 367 10.49 16.98 -0.89
CA TYR A 367 9.60 15.93 -1.36
C TYR A 367 8.44 16.53 -2.14
N PHE A 368 7.81 15.75 -3.01
CA PHE A 368 6.45 16.02 -3.45
C PHE A 368 5.45 15.30 -2.54
N GLU A 369 4.48 16.05 -2.05
CA GLU A 369 3.27 15.56 -1.38
C GLU A 369 2.18 15.34 -2.44
N GLN A 370 1.68 14.10 -2.53
CA GLN A 370 0.61 13.68 -3.43
C GLN A 370 -0.55 13.08 -2.64
N ILE A 371 -1.77 13.17 -3.17
CA ILE A 371 -2.95 12.57 -2.53
C ILE A 371 -2.92 11.04 -2.76
N GLU A 372 -2.95 10.29 -1.67
CA GLU A 372 -2.90 8.83 -1.66
C GLU A 372 -4.24 8.19 -2.09
N TYR A 373 -4.20 6.98 -2.66
CA TYR A 373 -5.39 6.19 -2.96
C TYR A 373 -5.93 5.51 -1.69
N GLN A 374 -7.25 5.59 -1.47
CA GLN A 374 -7.90 5.10 -0.25
C GLN A 374 -8.59 3.75 -0.45
N ALA A 375 -8.74 2.99 0.63
CA ALA A 375 -9.66 1.86 0.68
C ALA A 375 -11.09 2.33 0.34
N THR A 376 -11.78 1.56 -0.50
CA THR A 376 -13.12 1.86 -1.00
C THR A 376 -14.13 0.96 -0.32
N LYS A 377 -15.28 1.52 0.09
CA LYS A 377 -16.35 0.80 0.79
C LYS A 377 -16.80 -0.45 0.05
N GLU A 378 -16.81 -0.40 -1.28
CA GLU A 378 -17.19 -1.52 -2.15
C GLU A 378 -16.26 -2.75 -1.99
N LEU A 379 -15.00 -2.54 -1.60
CA LEU A 379 -14.02 -3.60 -1.33
C LEU A 379 -13.91 -3.94 0.17
N GLU A 380 -14.20 -2.99 1.07
CA GLU A 380 -14.41 -3.27 2.50
C GLU A 380 -15.64 -4.19 2.72
N GLU A 381 -16.75 -3.91 2.03
CA GLU A 381 -17.96 -4.74 2.07
C GLU A 381 -17.72 -6.15 1.49
N LEU A 382 -16.81 -6.31 0.51
CA LEU A 382 -16.43 -7.62 -0.04
C LEU A 382 -15.62 -8.47 0.97
N MET A 383 -14.83 -7.84 1.85
CA MET A 383 -14.12 -8.54 2.92
C MET A 383 -15.07 -9.10 4.00
N ASN A 384 -16.25 -8.50 4.18
CA ASN A 384 -17.23 -8.91 5.17
C ASN A 384 -17.79 -10.32 4.86
N PRO A 385 -17.75 -11.30 5.79
CA PRO A 385 -18.34 -12.62 5.58
C PRO A 385 -19.87 -12.63 5.58
N SER A 386 -20.51 -11.56 6.05
CA SER A 386 -21.96 -11.37 6.10
C SER A 386 -22.34 -10.01 5.51
N PRO A 387 -22.38 -9.85 4.17
CA PRO A 387 -22.69 -8.56 3.54
C PRO A 387 -24.05 -8.03 4.00
N ILE A 388 -24.07 -6.76 4.42
CA ILE A 388 -25.28 -6.13 4.97
C ILE A 388 -26.20 -5.79 3.80
N ILE A 389 -27.32 -6.52 3.68
CA ILE A 389 -28.34 -6.25 2.66
C ILE A 389 -29.01 -4.90 2.98
N GLN A 390 -28.49 -3.82 2.39
CA GLN A 390 -29.03 -2.48 2.57
C GLN A 390 -30.41 -2.39 1.88
N SER A 391 -31.47 -2.23 2.67
CA SER A 391 -32.87 -2.26 2.21
C SER A 391 -33.31 -1.06 1.36
N THR A 392 -32.40 -0.12 1.07
CA THR A 392 -32.66 1.18 0.44
C THR A 392 -32.04 1.33 -0.96
N GLY A 393 -31.72 0.21 -1.64
CA GLY A 393 -31.36 0.23 -3.07
C GLY A 393 -30.06 0.96 -3.42
N GLY A 394 -29.16 1.10 -2.44
CA GLY A 394 -27.81 1.63 -2.63
C GLY A 394 -26.88 0.65 -3.35
N VAL A 395 -25.76 1.16 -3.84
CA VAL A 395 -24.85 0.41 -4.74
C VAL A 395 -24.09 -0.74 -4.03
N GLY A 396 -24.02 -0.74 -2.70
CA GLY A 396 -23.58 -1.89 -1.87
C GLY A 396 -24.61 -3.03 -1.83
N GLY A 397 -25.12 -3.43 -3.00
CA GLY A 397 -26.24 -4.38 -3.16
C GLY A 397 -25.93 -5.57 -4.08
N SER A 398 -24.69 -5.69 -4.58
CA SER A 398 -24.27 -6.81 -5.41
C SER A 398 -23.92 -8.03 -4.56
N THR A 399 -24.84 -9.00 -4.47
CA THR A 399 -24.54 -10.39 -4.06
C THR A 399 -23.79 -11.18 -5.14
N GLN A 400 -23.30 -10.51 -6.17
CA GLN A 400 -22.50 -11.07 -7.26
C GLN A 400 -21.03 -11.08 -6.85
N GLU A 401 -20.32 -12.15 -7.19
CA GLU A 401 -18.87 -12.23 -6.98
C GLU A 401 -18.14 -11.30 -7.98
N PRO A 402 -16.92 -10.83 -7.66
CA PRO A 402 -16.11 -10.02 -8.57
C PRO A 402 -15.92 -10.70 -9.94
N GLY A 403 -16.07 -9.92 -11.02
CA GLY A 403 -16.06 -10.43 -12.39
C GLY A 403 -15.83 -9.30 -13.39
N PRO A 404 -15.32 -9.58 -14.61
CA PRO A 404 -14.81 -8.53 -15.50
C PRO A 404 -15.89 -7.55 -15.98
N THR A 405 -17.14 -8.00 -16.07
CA THR A 405 -18.30 -7.16 -16.44
C THR A 405 -19.15 -6.72 -15.23
N HIS A 406 -18.59 -6.75 -14.02
CA HIS A 406 -19.33 -6.37 -12.80
C HIS A 406 -19.75 -4.89 -12.83
N PRO A 407 -20.99 -4.52 -12.42
CA PRO A 407 -21.47 -3.14 -12.56
C PRO A 407 -20.58 -2.10 -11.84
N VAL A 408 -20.17 -2.38 -10.60
CA VAL A 408 -19.23 -1.55 -9.82
C VAL A 408 -17.80 -1.72 -10.34
N PRO A 409 -17.08 -0.66 -10.77
CA PRO A 409 -15.73 -0.75 -11.31
C PRO A 409 -14.70 -1.37 -10.36
N ALA A 410 -14.71 -1.00 -9.08
CA ALA A 410 -13.80 -1.54 -8.05
C ALA A 410 -13.89 -3.06 -7.86
N LEU A 411 -15.00 -3.67 -8.29
CA LEU A 411 -15.28 -5.11 -8.22
C LEU A 411 -15.08 -5.81 -9.59
N ARG A 412 -14.56 -5.11 -10.59
CA ARG A 412 -14.19 -5.72 -11.88
C ARG A 412 -12.83 -6.40 -11.77
N THR A 413 -12.75 -7.61 -12.30
CA THR A 413 -11.53 -8.41 -12.36
C THR A 413 -10.92 -8.37 -13.76
N LEU A 414 -9.63 -8.67 -13.85
CA LEU A 414 -8.83 -8.64 -15.08
C LEU A 414 -8.73 -10.05 -15.69
N PRO A 415 -9.38 -10.37 -16.81
CA PRO A 415 -9.15 -11.61 -17.56
C PRO A 415 -7.66 -11.77 -17.91
N HIS A 416 -7.22 -12.99 -18.12
CA HIS A 416 -5.82 -13.38 -18.38
C HIS A 416 -4.82 -13.06 -17.25
N SER A 417 -5.15 -12.18 -16.30
CA SER A 417 -4.31 -11.92 -15.13
C SER A 417 -4.22 -13.14 -14.21
N ASN A 418 -3.02 -13.41 -13.72
CA ASN A 418 -2.76 -14.51 -12.80
C ASN A 418 -1.48 -14.28 -11.99
N ILE A 419 -1.38 -14.94 -10.84
CA ILE A 419 -0.14 -15.04 -10.05
C ILE A 419 0.25 -16.51 -10.02
N LYS A 420 1.51 -16.82 -10.33
CA LYS A 420 2.12 -18.16 -10.21
C LYS A 420 3.16 -18.15 -9.10
N ILE A 421 3.32 -19.30 -8.44
CA ILE A 421 4.27 -19.48 -7.33
C ILE A 421 5.24 -20.62 -7.63
N TYR A 422 6.49 -20.38 -7.30
CA TYR A 422 7.62 -21.30 -7.42
C TYR A 422 8.26 -21.49 -6.04
N LYS A 423 8.74 -22.68 -5.72
CA LYS A 423 9.55 -22.97 -4.52
C LYS A 423 10.89 -23.53 -4.96
N ASN A 424 11.98 -22.84 -4.62
CA ASN A 424 13.36 -23.20 -5.01
C ASN A 424 13.43 -23.50 -6.53
N GLY A 425 12.90 -22.59 -7.35
CA GLY A 425 12.82 -22.66 -8.82
C GLY A 425 11.73 -23.58 -9.38
N LYS A 426 11.24 -24.54 -8.59
CA LYS A 426 10.19 -25.48 -9.05
C LYS A 426 8.81 -24.82 -9.00
N TYR A 427 8.09 -24.86 -10.11
CA TYR A 427 6.69 -24.43 -10.18
C TYR A 427 5.78 -25.25 -9.24
N ILE A 428 4.93 -24.54 -8.47
CA ILE A 428 3.97 -25.12 -7.51
C ILE A 428 2.53 -24.97 -8.00
N GLY A 429 2.20 -23.87 -8.69
CA GLY A 429 0.87 -23.65 -9.26
C GLY A 429 0.45 -22.18 -9.33
N THR A 430 -0.78 -21.95 -9.80
CA THR A 430 -1.43 -20.64 -9.92
C THR A 430 -2.39 -20.41 -8.74
N PRO A 431 -1.99 -19.79 -7.62
CA PRO A 431 -2.91 -19.54 -6.50
C PRO A 431 -4.04 -18.56 -6.85
N PHE A 432 -3.81 -17.58 -7.70
CA PHE A 432 -4.76 -16.50 -8.00
C PHE A 432 -4.87 -16.27 -9.51
N THR A 433 -6.10 -16.07 -9.97
CA THR A 433 -6.45 -15.70 -11.35
C THR A 433 -7.56 -14.66 -11.28
N ASN A 434 -7.69 -13.81 -12.31
CA ASN A 434 -8.68 -12.74 -12.36
C ASN A 434 -8.53 -11.75 -11.17
N LEU A 435 -7.36 -11.11 -11.10
CA LEU A 435 -7.02 -10.09 -10.10
C LEU A 435 -7.94 -8.86 -10.24
N LEU A 436 -8.09 -8.07 -9.17
CA LEU A 436 -8.95 -6.88 -9.18
C LEU A 436 -8.34 -5.71 -9.97
N SER A 437 -9.17 -5.06 -10.79
CA SER A 437 -8.75 -3.90 -11.59
C SER A 437 -8.36 -2.70 -10.71
N PHE A 438 -7.25 -2.02 -11.06
CA PHE A 438 -6.65 -0.94 -10.27
C PHE A 438 -6.46 0.40 -11.00
N LEU A 439 -6.75 0.51 -12.31
CA LEU A 439 -6.80 1.81 -12.97
C LEU A 439 -8.09 2.57 -12.56
N PRO A 440 -8.16 3.90 -12.70
CA PRO A 440 -9.39 4.64 -12.44
C PRO A 440 -10.50 4.20 -13.43
N PRO A 441 -11.79 4.24 -13.06
CA PRO A 441 -12.37 4.61 -11.76
C PRO A 441 -12.49 3.47 -10.72
N ALA A 442 -11.78 2.35 -10.86
CA ALA A 442 -11.78 1.29 -9.83
C ALA A 442 -11.06 1.74 -8.54
N SER A 443 -9.97 2.49 -8.69
CA SER A 443 -9.23 3.12 -7.61
C SER A 443 -9.64 4.57 -7.45
N LYS A 444 -9.65 5.08 -6.21
CA LYS A 444 -10.11 6.43 -5.88
C LYS A 444 -9.12 7.11 -4.93
N PRO A 445 -8.71 8.37 -5.17
CA PRO A 445 -7.91 9.14 -4.20
C PRO A 445 -8.69 9.32 -2.90
N LEU A 446 -8.00 9.61 -1.79
CA LEU A 446 -8.64 10.06 -0.56
C LEU A 446 -9.48 11.31 -0.83
N THR A 447 -10.73 11.31 -0.38
CA THR A 447 -11.69 12.40 -0.62
C THR A 447 -11.36 13.62 0.25
N GLN A 448 -10.41 14.43 -0.22
CA GLN A 448 -9.96 15.67 0.43
C GLN A 448 -9.83 16.84 -0.56
N VAL A 449 -9.53 18.04 -0.05
CA VAL A 449 -9.37 19.25 -0.89
C VAL A 449 -8.20 19.04 -1.86
N GLY A 450 -8.45 19.25 -3.15
CA GLY A 450 -7.48 19.00 -4.22
C GLY A 450 -7.58 17.61 -4.87
N ALA A 451 -8.32 16.66 -4.29
CA ALA A 451 -8.48 15.33 -4.88
C ALA A 451 -9.30 15.37 -6.18
N ARG A 452 -8.73 14.87 -7.28
CA ARG A 452 -9.41 14.69 -8.57
C ARG A 452 -9.70 13.21 -8.81
N GLU A 453 -10.96 12.79 -8.64
CA GLU A 453 -11.37 11.42 -8.95
C GLU A 453 -11.32 11.14 -10.46
N GLY A 454 -11.03 9.90 -10.83
CA GLY A 454 -10.95 9.45 -12.23
C GLY A 454 -9.59 9.68 -12.91
N LEU A 455 -8.65 10.39 -12.28
CA LEU A 455 -7.31 10.60 -12.82
C LEU A 455 -6.31 9.51 -12.37
N ASP A 456 -5.38 9.20 -13.26
CA ASP A 456 -4.26 8.28 -13.04
C ASP A 456 -2.99 9.10 -12.81
N ASN A 457 -2.25 8.81 -11.74
CA ASN A 457 -0.98 9.49 -11.43
C ASN A 457 0.25 8.60 -11.70
N GLY A 458 0.06 7.48 -12.41
CA GLY A 458 1.12 6.52 -12.75
C GLY A 458 1.40 5.48 -11.65
N MET A 459 1.20 5.86 -10.38
CA MET A 459 1.52 5.04 -9.19
C MET A 459 0.47 3.98 -8.84
N LEU A 460 -0.52 3.77 -9.72
CA LEU A 460 -1.48 2.67 -9.65
C LEU A 460 -0.87 1.44 -10.33
N GLY A 461 -0.86 0.32 -9.62
CA GLY A 461 -0.28 -0.94 -10.06
C GLY A 461 -0.25 -1.99 -8.94
N TYR A 462 0.36 -3.13 -9.23
CA TYR A 462 0.75 -4.11 -8.21
C TYR A 462 2.23 -3.95 -7.87
N TYR A 463 2.53 -3.88 -6.57
CA TYR A 463 3.88 -3.80 -6.02
C TYR A 463 4.24 -5.15 -5.38
N PRO A 464 5.47 -5.66 -5.57
CA PRO A 464 6.00 -6.72 -4.72
C PRO A 464 5.90 -6.32 -3.25
N ALA A 465 5.41 -7.22 -2.42
CA ALA A 465 5.15 -6.95 -1.01
C ALA A 465 5.61 -8.12 -0.13
N VAL A 466 6.21 -7.78 1.01
CA VAL A 466 6.63 -8.73 2.03
C VAL A 466 6.15 -8.24 3.39
N SER A 467 5.67 -9.17 4.20
CA SER A 467 5.24 -8.90 5.56
C SER A 467 5.81 -9.91 6.55
N VAL A 468 6.12 -9.42 7.74
CA VAL A 468 6.91 -10.10 8.77
C VAL A 468 6.22 -9.95 10.13
N PHE A 469 6.47 -10.89 11.06
CA PHE A 469 5.86 -10.94 12.39
C PHE A 469 6.77 -11.60 13.41
N ARG A 470 6.88 -11.00 14.62
CA ARG A 470 7.62 -11.51 15.79
C ARG A 470 8.92 -12.24 15.46
N GLY A 471 9.86 -11.58 14.80
CA GLY A 471 11.14 -12.19 14.42
C GLY A 471 11.16 -12.92 13.07
N GLY A 472 10.08 -12.86 12.29
CA GLY A 472 10.12 -13.26 10.89
C GLY A 472 11.05 -12.32 10.12
N ALA A 473 11.95 -12.87 9.31
CA ALA A 473 12.85 -12.09 8.47
C ALA A 473 12.95 -12.70 7.07
N ALA A 474 12.97 -11.84 6.07
CA ALA A 474 12.99 -12.24 4.67
C ALA A 474 13.73 -11.22 3.81
N GLU A 475 14.24 -11.71 2.70
CA GLU A 475 15.09 -11.00 1.76
C GLU A 475 14.43 -11.03 0.38
N VAL A 476 14.43 -9.92 -0.36
CA VAL A 476 13.86 -9.85 -1.71
C VAL A 476 14.93 -9.68 -2.77
N ASN A 477 14.76 -10.43 -3.87
CA ASN A 477 15.56 -10.30 -5.06
C ASN A 477 14.64 -9.97 -6.24
N PHE A 478 14.78 -8.77 -6.78
CA PHE A 478 14.00 -8.29 -7.91
C PHE A 478 14.56 -8.76 -9.27
N GLY A 479 15.74 -9.39 -9.28
CA GLY A 479 16.48 -9.77 -10.47
C GLY A 479 17.42 -8.67 -11.00
N PRO A 480 18.04 -8.88 -12.17
CA PRO A 480 17.89 -10.06 -13.03
C PRO A 480 18.57 -11.34 -12.50
N ASP A 481 19.56 -11.21 -11.61
CA ASP A 481 20.34 -12.34 -11.07
C ASP A 481 19.57 -13.11 -9.98
N PHE A 482 18.61 -13.94 -10.38
CA PHE A 482 17.80 -14.76 -9.46
C PHE A 482 18.58 -15.91 -8.80
N TRP A 483 18.21 -16.26 -7.57
CA TRP A 483 18.73 -17.43 -6.84
C TRP A 483 18.26 -18.74 -7.46
N TYR A 484 17.01 -18.79 -7.91
CA TYR A 484 16.43 -19.94 -8.61
C TYR A 484 15.61 -19.48 -9.82
N PRO A 485 16.26 -19.06 -10.92
CA PRO A 485 15.59 -18.52 -12.10
C PRO A 485 14.48 -19.48 -12.59
N PRO A 486 13.31 -18.93 -12.94
CA PRO A 486 12.13 -19.72 -13.26
C PRO A 486 12.38 -20.54 -14.53
N GLN A 487 12.18 -21.85 -14.44
CA GLN A 487 12.30 -22.75 -15.58
C GLN A 487 11.10 -22.54 -16.51
N GLU A 488 11.32 -21.85 -17.63
CA GLU A 488 10.31 -21.63 -18.66
C GLU A 488 10.04 -22.94 -19.41
N GLU A 489 8.93 -23.60 -19.06
CA GLU A 489 8.35 -24.70 -19.84
C GLU A 489 7.87 -24.18 -21.21
N GLY A 490 8.81 -24.05 -22.16
CA GLY A 490 8.56 -23.50 -23.50
C GLY A 490 9.40 -22.29 -23.89
N ALA A 491 10.56 -22.06 -23.27
CA ALA A 491 11.59 -21.21 -23.90
C ALA A 491 11.91 -21.77 -25.31
N PRO A 492 11.93 -20.94 -26.37
CA PRO A 492 12.21 -21.41 -27.72
C PRO A 492 13.68 -21.81 -27.84
N GLU A 493 13.97 -23.11 -27.86
CA GLU A 493 15.30 -23.66 -28.18
C GLU A 493 15.65 -23.37 -29.65
N ASP A 494 16.27 -22.20 -29.90
CA ASP A 494 16.87 -21.79 -31.18
C ASP A 494 16.10 -22.30 -32.42
N GLU A 495 14.85 -21.87 -32.61
CA GLU A 495 14.05 -22.23 -33.79
C GLU A 495 14.68 -21.67 -35.07
N VAL A 496 15.57 -22.46 -35.67
CA VAL A 496 16.12 -22.27 -37.01
C VAL A 496 14.98 -22.16 -38.03
N ASP A 497 14.89 -21.00 -38.71
CA ASP A 497 13.83 -20.64 -39.67
C ASP A 497 13.59 -21.70 -40.76
N MET A 498 12.75 -22.70 -40.45
CA MET A 498 12.32 -23.74 -41.38
C MET A 498 11.08 -23.25 -42.15
N ILE A 499 11.35 -22.44 -43.17
CA ILE A 499 10.36 -21.81 -44.05
C ILE A 499 9.33 -22.83 -44.58
N GLY A 500 8.07 -22.70 -44.13
CA GLY A 500 6.89 -23.14 -44.87
C GLY A 500 5.99 -24.20 -44.22
N SER A 501 5.09 -23.78 -43.33
CA SER A 501 3.77 -24.42 -43.16
C SER A 501 2.74 -23.42 -42.60
N ASP A 502 1.52 -23.41 -43.15
CA ASP A 502 0.40 -22.60 -42.66
C ASP A 502 -0.15 -23.17 -41.33
N GLN A 503 0.57 -22.94 -40.24
CA GLN A 503 0.09 -23.17 -38.87
C GLN A 503 -0.35 -21.84 -38.25
N PRO A 504 -1.40 -21.81 -37.40
CA PRO A 504 -1.77 -20.61 -36.69
C PRO A 504 -0.64 -20.20 -35.75
N GLU A 505 -0.29 -18.91 -35.73
CA GLU A 505 0.81 -18.40 -34.92
C GLU A 505 0.63 -18.79 -33.44
N VAL A 506 1.64 -19.44 -32.87
CA VAL A 506 1.64 -19.78 -31.45
C VAL A 506 1.75 -18.49 -30.65
N LYS A 507 0.66 -18.14 -29.97
CA LYS A 507 0.48 -16.86 -29.28
C LYS A 507 1.66 -16.58 -28.36
N LYS A 508 2.36 -15.47 -28.61
CA LYS A 508 3.44 -15.00 -27.75
C LYS A 508 2.87 -14.62 -26.38
N VAL A 509 3.04 -15.52 -25.42
CA VAL A 509 2.95 -15.18 -23.99
C VAL A 509 3.95 -14.04 -23.76
N PRO A 510 3.60 -12.97 -23.02
CA PRO A 510 4.56 -11.91 -22.72
C PRO A 510 5.83 -12.48 -22.09
N GLU A 511 6.98 -11.95 -22.52
CA GLU A 511 8.30 -12.31 -22.00
C GLU A 511 8.36 -12.11 -20.49
N LEU A 512 8.98 -13.06 -19.76
CA LEU A 512 9.06 -12.98 -18.31
C LEU A 512 10.19 -12.04 -17.88
N ARG A 513 9.81 -10.86 -17.38
CA ARG A 513 10.77 -9.82 -17.01
C ARG A 513 11.12 -9.81 -15.53
N ALA A 514 12.31 -9.31 -15.21
CA ALA A 514 12.69 -9.11 -13.82
C ALA A 514 12.01 -7.83 -13.30
N THR A 515 11.47 -7.88 -12.07
CA THR A 515 10.91 -6.66 -11.46
C THR A 515 12.00 -5.61 -11.15
N GLY A 516 13.28 -6.00 -11.25
CA GLY A 516 14.45 -5.12 -11.31
C GLY A 516 14.37 -4.14 -12.49
N ASP A 517 14.09 -4.64 -13.69
CA ASP A 517 14.07 -3.86 -14.94
C ASP A 517 13.07 -2.69 -14.90
N ARG A 518 12.02 -2.82 -14.07
CA ARG A 518 10.98 -1.80 -13.91
C ARG A 518 11.50 -0.51 -13.27
N PHE A 519 12.65 -0.54 -12.57
CA PHE A 519 13.23 0.64 -11.94
C PHE A 519 13.66 1.68 -12.98
N ASP A 520 14.48 1.27 -13.94
CA ASP A 520 14.97 2.18 -14.98
C ASP A 520 13.82 2.70 -15.86
N GLU A 521 12.81 1.88 -16.15
CA GLU A 521 11.59 2.32 -16.83
C GLU A 521 10.81 3.38 -16.04
N GLN A 522 10.59 3.16 -14.74
CA GLN A 522 9.83 4.08 -13.89
C GLN A 522 10.56 5.42 -13.75
N ILE A 523 11.90 5.42 -13.68
CA ILE A 523 12.72 6.63 -13.69
C ILE A 523 12.65 7.35 -15.05
N VAL A 524 12.68 6.61 -16.17
CA VAL A 524 12.51 7.20 -17.51
C VAL A 524 11.11 7.79 -17.69
N GLU A 525 10.07 7.09 -17.24
CA GLU A 525 8.69 7.58 -17.22
C GLU A 525 8.54 8.86 -16.40
N ASP A 526 9.02 8.88 -15.15
CA ASP A 526 8.91 10.07 -14.29
C ASP A 526 9.64 11.29 -14.85
N ILE A 527 10.81 11.10 -15.49
CA ILE A 527 11.54 12.16 -16.20
C ILE A 527 10.78 12.63 -17.44
N VAL A 528 10.21 11.72 -18.24
CA VAL A 528 9.42 12.06 -19.43
C VAL A 528 8.15 12.82 -19.04
N TYR A 529 7.45 12.39 -17.99
CA TYR A 529 6.29 13.12 -17.48
C TYR A 529 6.70 14.48 -16.88
N ASP A 530 7.85 14.60 -16.19
CA ASP A 530 8.34 15.90 -15.69
C ASP A 530 8.63 16.88 -16.85
N LEU A 531 9.16 16.39 -17.97
CA LEU A 531 9.38 17.18 -19.18
C LEU A 531 8.07 17.56 -19.89
N ILE A 532 7.05 16.69 -19.86
CA ILE A 532 5.71 17.01 -20.38
C ILE A 532 5.02 18.06 -19.51
N ASP A 533 5.09 17.92 -18.18
CA ASP A 533 4.57 18.90 -17.20
C ASP A 533 5.22 20.28 -17.42
N GLU A 534 6.55 20.34 -17.61
CA GLU A 534 7.29 21.58 -17.92
C GLU A 534 6.84 22.22 -19.24
N VAL A 535 6.69 21.42 -20.31
CA VAL A 535 6.29 21.92 -21.63
C VAL A 535 4.84 22.42 -21.64
N ASP A 536 3.91 21.75 -20.96
CA ASP A 536 2.54 22.24 -20.80
C ASP A 536 2.51 23.57 -20.03
N PHE A 537 3.22 23.66 -18.90
CA PHE A 537 3.34 24.91 -18.15
C PHE A 537 3.99 26.06 -18.96
N TRP A 538 5.00 25.76 -19.78
CA TRP A 538 5.63 26.74 -20.69
C TRP A 538 4.66 27.18 -21.80
N MET A 539 3.81 26.29 -22.32
CA MET A 539 2.73 26.66 -23.26
C MET A 539 1.65 27.52 -22.58
N GLN A 540 1.27 27.21 -21.33
CA GLN A 540 0.35 28.03 -20.53
C GLN A 540 0.92 29.44 -20.24
N ASP A 541 2.23 29.57 -20.07
CA ASP A 541 2.92 30.87 -19.94
C ASP A 541 2.96 31.68 -21.25
N GLY A 542 2.64 31.05 -22.38
CA GLY A 542 2.53 31.67 -23.70
C GLY A 542 3.67 31.30 -24.66
N GLY A 543 4.53 30.33 -24.34
CA GLY A 543 5.57 29.81 -25.23
C GLY A 543 6.69 30.81 -25.54
N ILE A 544 7.13 31.57 -24.53
CA ILE A 544 8.19 32.57 -24.66
C ILE A 544 9.28 32.29 -23.63
N ASP A 545 10.51 32.10 -24.11
CA ASP A 545 11.71 31.95 -23.27
C ASP A 545 12.05 33.28 -22.58
N SER A 546 11.36 33.56 -21.48
CA SER A 546 11.50 34.79 -20.70
C SER A 546 12.76 34.75 -19.85
N GLY A 547 13.93 34.84 -20.51
CA GLY A 547 15.25 34.95 -19.89
C GLY A 547 15.36 36.18 -18.98
N GLY A 548 14.93 36.02 -17.72
CA GLY A 548 14.97 37.05 -16.68
C GLY A 548 13.85 38.10 -16.76
N ALA A 549 12.58 37.70 -16.88
CA ALA A 549 11.45 38.62 -16.75
C ALA A 549 10.41 38.17 -15.70
N THR A 550 10.30 38.94 -14.61
CA THR A 550 9.19 38.81 -13.66
C THR A 550 7.90 39.42 -14.23
N ASN A 551 6.74 38.97 -13.73
CA ASN A 551 5.37 39.40 -14.06
C ASN A 551 4.70 38.77 -15.31
N SER A 552 4.42 37.47 -15.25
CA SER A 552 3.30 36.85 -15.98
C SER A 552 2.44 35.96 -15.07
N VAL A 553 1.74 36.57 -14.09
CA VAL A 553 0.74 35.83 -13.30
C VAL A 553 -0.58 35.82 -14.06
N ARG A 554 -0.91 34.69 -14.70
CA ARG A 554 -2.22 34.44 -15.33
C ARG A 554 -2.75 33.07 -14.91
N SER A 555 -4.07 32.99 -14.74
CA SER A 555 -4.86 31.75 -14.60
C SER A 555 -4.43 30.70 -13.54
N SER A 556 -3.66 31.06 -12.52
CA SER A 556 -3.57 30.25 -11.29
C SER A 556 -4.97 30.09 -10.66
N VAL A 557 -5.38 28.86 -10.32
CA VAL A 557 -6.69 28.61 -9.70
C VAL A 557 -6.69 29.00 -8.22
N ASP A 558 -7.41 30.07 -7.87
CA ASP A 558 -7.66 30.43 -6.47
C ASP A 558 -8.74 29.50 -5.87
N VAL A 559 -8.30 28.38 -5.29
CA VAL A 559 -9.16 27.48 -4.51
C VAL A 559 -9.55 28.17 -3.20
N SER A 560 -10.73 28.80 -3.18
CA SER A 560 -11.23 29.57 -2.04
C SER A 560 -11.43 28.69 -0.80
N ALA A 561 -10.52 28.79 0.17
CA ALA A 561 -10.52 27.92 1.35
C ALA A 561 -11.72 28.15 2.28
N GLN A 562 -12.48 27.07 2.53
CA GLN A 562 -13.36 26.97 3.70
C GLN A 562 -12.99 25.74 4.53
N SER A 563 -12.12 25.96 5.51
CA SER A 563 -11.92 25.15 6.73
C SER A 563 -11.78 23.62 6.55
N GLY A 564 -10.55 23.14 6.38
CA GLY A 564 -10.24 21.70 6.45
C GLY A 564 -8.74 21.44 6.34
N MET A 565 -8.10 21.98 5.31
CA MET A 565 -6.65 22.13 5.27
C MET A 565 -6.21 23.12 6.36
N LEU A 566 -5.15 22.80 7.09
CA LEU A 566 -4.46 23.75 7.95
C LEU A 566 -3.77 24.80 7.08
N ALA A 567 -4.38 25.98 7.02
CA ALA A 567 -3.89 27.24 6.46
C ALA A 567 -2.81 27.12 5.36
N VAL A 568 -3.23 26.94 4.10
CA VAL A 568 -2.54 27.61 2.98
C VAL A 568 -2.76 29.10 3.17
N GLY A 569 -1.93 29.72 4.00
CA GLY A 569 -1.93 31.16 4.22
C GLY A 569 -1.43 31.91 2.99
N GLN A 570 -1.48 33.23 3.04
CA GLN A 570 -0.68 34.09 2.14
C GLN A 570 0.78 34.07 2.60
N GLY A 571 1.38 32.87 2.63
CA GLY A 571 2.70 32.60 3.16
C GLY A 571 3.77 32.73 2.08
N SER A 572 4.90 33.34 2.45
CA SER A 572 6.06 33.52 1.57
C SER A 572 6.97 32.29 1.47
N GLU A 573 6.53 31.12 1.97
CA GLU A 573 7.36 29.94 2.20
C GLU A 573 6.62 28.64 1.83
N ILE A 574 7.38 27.62 1.42
CA ILE A 574 6.88 26.25 1.19
C ILE A 574 6.59 25.59 2.54
N LYS A 575 5.54 24.77 2.59
CA LYS A 575 5.15 23.94 3.74
C LYS A 575 6.35 23.14 4.26
N GLU A 576 6.70 23.37 5.52
CA GLU A 576 7.64 22.52 6.26
C GLU A 576 6.84 21.44 6.99
N LEU A 577 7.13 20.17 6.67
CA LEU A 577 6.52 19.01 7.29
C LEU A 577 7.29 18.66 8.57
N VAL A 578 6.53 18.44 9.64
CA VAL A 578 7.01 17.79 10.87
C VAL A 578 6.26 16.48 11.00
N GLN A 579 7.01 15.37 10.97
CA GLN A 579 6.54 14.10 11.50
C GLN A 579 7.30 13.88 12.81
N GLU A 580 6.59 13.54 13.88
CA GLU A 580 7.20 13.02 15.09
C GLU A 580 7.56 11.54 14.85
N ASP A 581 8.72 11.13 15.39
CA ASP A 581 9.21 9.76 15.40
C ASP A 581 8.50 9.03 16.58
N ASP A 582 7.53 8.16 16.27
CA ASP A 582 6.48 7.59 17.18
C ASP A 582 6.89 6.31 17.96
#